data_AF-A0A6L3SU83-F1
#
_entry.id   AF-A0A6L3SU83-F1
#
_cell.length_a   1.000
_cell.length_b   1.000
_cell.length_c   1.000
_cell.angle_alpha   90.00
_cell.angle_beta   90.00
_cell.angle_gamma   90.00
#
_symmetry.space_group_name_H-M   'P 1'
#
loop_
_entity.id
_entity.type
_entity.pdbx_description
1 polymer ?
#
loop_
_entity_poly.entity_id
_entity_poly.type
_entity_poly.pdbx_seq_one_letter_code
_entity_poly.pdbx_strand_id
1 'polypeptide(L)'
;MDTDRLTKLAELHQQGHITEAEYETQKRQLLNARRLRPRWQRWGWKILAALFLLWLILPRGEAGFPTCDASTTRELVRQAIEQGPNARLMNMKLLSLDEVEQLSYDARTNERYCMAIATLNAGERGINWRLYQRGGNLFVKVNGL
;
A
#
# COMPACT_ATOMS: atom_id res chain seq x y z
N MET A 1 11.67 -10.89 -38.05
CA MET A 1 11.94 -11.95 -39.05
C MET A 1 10.67 -12.56 -39.65
N ASP A 2 9.52 -12.62 -38.95
CA ASP A 2 8.30 -13.26 -39.50
C ASP A 2 7.44 -12.37 -40.40
N THR A 3 7.56 -11.05 -40.29
CA THR A 3 6.86 -10.08 -41.16
C THR A 3 7.29 -10.24 -42.62
N ASP A 4 8.58 -10.49 -42.86
CA ASP A 4 9.16 -10.63 -44.20
C ASP A 4 8.68 -11.91 -44.92
N ARG A 5 8.26 -12.92 -44.15
CA ARG A 5 7.74 -14.18 -44.71
C ARG A 5 6.27 -14.04 -45.13
N LEU A 6 5.49 -13.25 -44.40
CA LEU A 6 4.09 -12.98 -44.74
C LEU A 6 3.98 -12.06 -45.96
N THR A 7 4.84 -11.06 -46.08
CA THR A 7 4.89 -10.16 -47.24
C THR A 7 5.28 -10.91 -48.51
N LYS A 8 6.28 -11.79 -48.44
CA LYS A 8 6.68 -12.65 -49.57
C LYS A 8 5.56 -13.61 -50.02
N LEU A 9 4.77 -14.12 -49.07
CA LEU A 9 3.63 -14.98 -49.38
C LEU A 9 2.49 -14.24 -50.09
N ALA A 10 2.23 -12.99 -49.69
CA ALA A 10 1.25 -12.13 -50.34
C ALA A 10 1.67 -11.76 -51.76
N GLU A 11 2.97 -11.53 -51.99
CA GLU A 11 3.52 -11.24 -53.32
C GLU A 11 3.36 -12.43 -54.28
N LEU A 12 3.64 -13.65 -53.82
CA LEU A 12 3.46 -14.87 -54.63
C LEU A 12 2.00 -15.14 -54.98
N HIS A 13 1.06 -14.77 -54.09
CA HIS A 13 -0.37 -14.86 -54.38
C HIS A 13 -0.80 -13.83 -55.43
N GLN A 14 -0.35 -12.57 -55.31
CA GLN A 14 -0.64 -11.52 -56.30
C GLN A 14 -0.09 -11.83 -57.69
N GLN A 15 1.04 -12.55 -57.76
CA GLN A 15 1.63 -13.02 -59.02
C GLN A 15 0.92 -14.26 -59.60
N GLY A 16 -0.10 -14.80 -58.93
CA GLY A 16 -0.87 -15.96 -59.39
C GLY A 16 -0.12 -17.29 -59.31
N HIS A 17 1.03 -17.33 -58.61
CA HIS A 17 1.84 -18.53 -58.47
C HIS A 17 1.28 -19.53 -57.46
N ILE A 18 0.37 -19.09 -56.59
CA ILE A 18 -0.32 -19.93 -55.62
C ILE A 18 -1.81 -19.63 -55.66
N THR A 19 -2.64 -20.64 -55.42
CA THR A 19 -4.09 -20.47 -55.38
C THR A 19 -4.52 -19.83 -54.05
N GLU A 20 -5.67 -19.14 -54.04
CA GLU A 20 -6.23 -18.51 -52.84
C GLU A 20 -6.37 -19.51 -51.67
N ALA A 21 -6.73 -20.76 -51.98
CA ALA A 21 -6.84 -21.83 -50.98
C ALA A 21 -5.47 -22.20 -50.36
N GLU A 22 -4.40 -22.22 -51.16
CA GLU A 22 -3.05 -22.49 -50.68
C GLU A 22 -2.50 -21.31 -49.88
N TYR A 23 -2.76 -20.08 -50.32
CA TYR A 23 -2.38 -18.87 -49.61
C TYR A 23 -3.00 -18.82 -48.21
N GLU A 24 -4.32 -19.02 -48.10
CA GLU A 24 -5.01 -19.03 -46.81
C GLU A 24 -4.55 -20.18 -45.91
N THR A 25 -4.22 -21.34 -46.48
CA THR A 25 -3.68 -22.48 -45.71
C THR A 25 -2.31 -22.16 -45.13
N GLN A 26 -1.39 -21.59 -45.93
CA GLN A 26 -0.04 -21.24 -45.45
C GLN A 26 -0.05 -20.06 -44.50
N LYS A 27 -0.89 -19.05 -44.75
CA LYS A 27 -1.13 -17.93 -43.83
C LYS A 27 -1.63 -18.42 -42.48
N ARG A 28 -2.58 -19.36 -42.46
CA ARG A 28 -3.05 -19.99 -41.22
C ARG A 28 -1.95 -20.77 -40.50
N GLN A 29 -1.06 -21.45 -41.23
CA GLN A 29 0.07 -22.17 -40.61
C GLN A 29 1.08 -21.21 -39.99
N LEU A 30 1.42 -20.10 -40.66
CA LEU A 30 2.32 -19.07 -40.12
C LEU A 30 1.72 -18.34 -38.92
N LEU A 31 0.41 -18.06 -38.95
CA LEU A 31 -0.29 -17.45 -37.82
C LEU A 31 -0.49 -18.45 -36.65
N ASN A 32 -0.74 -19.73 -36.92
CA ASN A 32 -0.87 -20.75 -35.87
C ASN A 32 0.48 -21.19 -35.27
N ALA A 33 1.60 -20.98 -35.97
CA ALA A 33 2.93 -21.16 -35.38
C ALA A 33 3.18 -20.24 -34.16
N ARG A 34 2.33 -19.23 -33.96
CA ARG A 34 2.28 -18.37 -32.76
C ARG A 34 1.49 -18.92 -31.58
N ARG A 35 0.85 -20.10 -31.67
CA ARG A 35 0.43 -20.80 -30.46
C ARG A 35 1.67 -21.37 -29.78
N LEU A 36 2.38 -20.50 -29.05
CA LEU A 36 3.27 -20.88 -27.97
C LEU A 36 2.49 -21.86 -27.09
N ARG A 37 2.66 -23.17 -27.32
CA ARG A 37 2.25 -24.18 -26.36
C ARG A 37 3.01 -23.82 -25.09
N PRO A 38 2.34 -23.34 -24.01
CA PRO A 38 3.06 -23.07 -22.80
C PRO A 38 3.58 -24.42 -22.30
N ARG A 39 4.91 -24.56 -22.29
CA ARG A 39 5.66 -25.75 -21.84
C ARG A 39 5.58 -25.90 -20.30
N TRP A 40 4.45 -25.47 -19.73
CA TRP A 40 4.19 -25.17 -18.33
C TRP A 40 3.36 -26.24 -17.64
N GLN A 41 2.95 -27.28 -18.37
CA GLN A 41 2.15 -28.39 -17.85
C GLN A 41 2.92 -29.27 -16.82
N ARG A 42 4.24 -29.13 -16.73
CA ARG A 42 5.07 -29.88 -15.76
C ARG A 42 5.44 -29.09 -14.49
N TRP A 43 5.14 -27.80 -14.42
CA TRP A 43 5.57 -26.90 -13.33
C TRP A 43 4.43 -26.05 -12.72
N GLY A 44 3.17 -26.22 -13.14
CA GLY A 44 2.05 -25.43 -12.59
C GLY A 44 1.92 -25.52 -11.06
N TRP A 45 2.06 -26.72 -10.49
CA TRP A 45 2.03 -26.90 -9.02
C TRP A 45 3.23 -26.28 -8.31
N LYS A 46 4.41 -26.23 -8.95
CA LYS A 46 5.62 -25.64 -8.36
C LYS A 46 5.49 -24.13 -8.22
N ILE A 47 4.72 -23.47 -9.08
CA ILE A 47 4.53 -22.02 -9.03
C ILE A 47 3.50 -21.63 -7.98
N LEU A 48 2.44 -22.43 -7.82
CA LEU A 48 1.53 -22.31 -6.68
C LEU A 48 2.26 -22.59 -5.35
N ALA A 49 3.09 -23.64 -5.31
CA ALA A 49 3.88 -23.97 -4.13
C ALA A 49 4.92 -22.88 -3.80
N ALA A 50 5.59 -22.31 -4.81
CA ALA A 50 6.54 -21.22 -4.63
C ALA A 50 5.86 -19.93 -4.15
N LEU A 51 4.68 -19.59 -4.66
CA LEU A 51 3.90 -18.44 -4.17
C LEU A 51 3.42 -18.65 -2.73
N PHE A 52 3.00 -19.86 -2.38
CA PHE A 52 2.63 -20.21 -1.00
C PHE A 52 3.82 -20.15 -0.04
N LEU A 53 5.00 -20.64 -0.47
CA LEU A 53 6.25 -20.53 0.28
C LEU A 53 6.68 -19.06 0.43
N LEU A 54 6.58 -18.26 -0.63
CA LEU A 54 6.86 -16.83 -0.57
C LEU A 54 5.92 -16.11 0.40
N TRP A 55 4.64 -16.49 0.42
CA TRP A 55 3.65 -15.95 1.37
C TRP A 55 3.94 -16.31 2.82
N LEU A 56 4.49 -17.50 3.09
CA LEU A 56 4.91 -17.92 4.44
C LEU A 56 6.13 -17.15 4.95
N ILE A 57 7.02 -16.73 4.05
CA ILE A 57 8.29 -16.07 4.38
C ILE A 57 8.15 -14.55 4.36
N LEU A 58 7.09 -13.99 3.77
CA LEU A 58 6.87 -12.55 3.81
C LEU A 58 6.72 -12.07 5.26
N PRO A 59 7.49 -11.05 5.69
CA PRO A 59 7.34 -10.49 7.02
C PRO A 59 5.92 -9.96 7.16
N ARG A 60 5.12 -10.61 8.02
CA ARG A 60 3.89 -10.02 8.51
C ARG A 60 4.35 -8.82 9.33
N GLY A 61 4.14 -7.61 8.81
CA GLY A 61 4.48 -6.39 9.53
C GLY A 61 3.86 -6.46 10.91
N GLU A 62 4.69 -6.62 11.93
CA GLU A 62 4.23 -6.46 13.29
C GLU A 62 3.66 -5.05 13.36
N ALA A 63 2.39 -4.95 13.74
CA ALA A 63 1.75 -3.69 14.03
C ALA A 63 2.47 -3.08 15.24
N GLY A 64 3.59 -2.41 14.98
CA GLY A 64 4.42 -1.81 15.99
C GLY A 64 3.68 -0.69 16.72
N PHE A 65 4.15 -0.37 17.93
CA PHE A 65 3.56 0.70 18.72
C PHE A 65 3.56 2.04 17.95
N PRO A 66 2.40 2.70 17.76
CA PRO A 66 2.23 3.76 16.77
C PRO A 66 2.99 5.05 17.14
N THR A 67 3.63 5.66 16.14
CA THR A 67 4.48 6.86 16.29
C THR A 67 3.68 8.10 16.72
N CYS A 68 4.39 9.14 17.19
CA CYS A 68 3.76 10.42 17.59
C CYS A 68 3.00 11.08 16.42
N ASP A 69 3.51 10.92 15.19
CA ASP A 69 2.99 11.51 13.96
C ASP A 69 1.96 10.62 13.24
N ALA A 70 1.76 9.39 13.70
CA ALA A 70 0.80 8.46 13.10
C ALA A 70 -0.61 9.08 13.07
N SER A 71 -1.35 8.81 11.98
CA SER A 71 -2.71 9.31 11.80
C SER A 71 -3.65 8.88 12.92
N THR A 72 -3.48 7.65 13.43
CA THR A 72 -4.21 7.12 14.59
C THR A 72 -3.93 7.91 15.87
N THR A 73 -2.66 8.24 16.13
CA THR A 73 -2.26 9.06 17.27
C THR A 73 -2.85 10.47 17.18
N ARG A 74 -2.79 11.10 16.00
CA ARG A 74 -3.37 12.44 15.77
C ARG A 74 -4.87 12.48 16.05
N GLU A 75 -5.60 11.45 15.63
CA GLU A 75 -7.04 11.37 15.89
C GLU A 75 -7.34 11.20 17.38
N LEU A 76 -6.57 10.37 18.08
CA LEU A 76 -6.71 10.22 19.54
C LEU A 76 -6.39 11.51 20.30
N VAL A 77 -5.37 12.26 19.86
CA VAL A 77 -5.05 13.57 20.45
C VAL A 77 -6.19 14.56 20.19
N ARG A 78 -6.71 14.64 18.95
CA ARG A 78 -7.88 15.46 18.61
C ARG A 78 -9.05 15.12 19.51
N GLN A 79 -9.39 13.84 19.63
CA GLN A 79 -10.49 13.38 20.46
C GLN A 79 -10.29 13.74 21.93
N ALA A 80 -9.07 13.58 22.46
CA ALA A 80 -8.75 13.93 23.84
C ALA A 80 -8.87 15.44 24.11
N ILE A 81 -8.51 16.29 23.13
CA ILE A 81 -8.63 17.74 23.23
C ILE A 81 -10.10 18.18 23.13
N GLU A 82 -10.85 17.63 22.17
CA GLU A 82 -12.22 18.09 21.84
C GLU A 82 -13.30 17.50 22.75
N GLN A 83 -13.06 16.30 23.31
CA GLN A 83 -14.00 15.65 24.23
C GLN A 83 -13.58 15.77 25.70
N GLY A 84 -12.41 16.38 25.96
CA GLY A 84 -11.86 16.57 27.29
C GLY A 84 -12.69 17.52 28.17
N PRO A 85 -12.45 17.54 29.49
CA PRO A 85 -13.18 18.38 30.42
C PRO A 85 -13.14 19.87 30.07
N ASN A 86 -11.97 20.37 29.66
CA ASN A 86 -11.77 21.77 29.28
C ASN A 86 -12.45 22.12 27.95
N ALA A 87 -12.58 21.14 27.05
CA ALA A 87 -13.20 21.32 25.74
C ALA A 87 -14.66 21.76 25.84
N ARG A 88 -15.39 21.20 26.81
CA ARG A 88 -16.81 21.49 27.04
C ARG A 88 -17.04 22.91 27.55
N LEU A 89 -16.03 23.51 28.19
CA LEU A 89 -16.14 24.86 28.74
C LEU A 89 -15.83 25.92 27.68
N MET A 90 -14.89 25.66 26.77
CA MET A 90 -14.41 26.66 25.80
C MET A 90 -14.68 26.29 24.33
N ASN A 91 -15.43 25.21 24.07
CA ASN A 91 -15.67 24.66 22.73
C ASN A 91 -14.37 24.54 21.91
N MET A 92 -13.32 23.98 22.54
CA MET A 92 -12.01 23.87 21.89
C MET A 92 -12.07 22.90 20.71
N LYS A 93 -11.53 23.33 19.57
CA LYS A 93 -11.37 22.53 18.36
C LYS A 93 -9.94 22.53 17.90
N LEU A 94 -9.42 21.37 17.55
CA LEU A 94 -8.06 21.21 17.03
C LEU A 94 -8.05 21.42 15.52
N LEU A 95 -7.38 22.48 15.07
CA LEU A 95 -7.23 22.81 13.66
C LEU A 95 -6.01 22.11 13.05
N SER A 96 -4.85 22.21 13.71
CA SER A 96 -3.62 21.54 13.28
C SER A 96 -2.74 21.13 14.46
N LEU A 97 -1.80 20.23 14.16
CA LEU A 97 -0.82 19.65 15.07
C LEU A 97 0.53 19.71 14.34
N ASP A 98 1.35 20.67 14.72
CA ASP A 98 2.60 21.03 14.06
C ASP A 98 3.78 20.79 15.01
N GLU A 99 5.00 20.69 14.46
CA GLU A 99 6.23 20.47 15.27
C GLU A 99 6.15 19.24 16.19
N VAL A 100 5.63 18.12 15.66
CA VAL A 100 5.49 16.88 16.43
C VAL A 100 6.86 16.23 16.67
N GLU A 101 7.28 16.17 17.93
CA GLU A 101 8.54 15.57 18.35
C GLU A 101 8.33 14.45 19.37
N GLN A 102 9.14 13.39 19.27
CA GLN A 102 9.17 12.30 20.24
C GLN A 102 10.18 12.62 21.35
N LEU A 103 9.70 12.73 22.58
CA LEU A 103 10.52 12.98 23.76
C LEU A 103 11.15 11.70 24.32
N SER A 104 10.38 10.62 24.38
CA SER A 104 10.83 9.35 24.95
C SER A 104 9.99 8.18 24.46
N TYR A 105 10.58 7.00 24.41
CA TYR A 105 9.89 5.75 24.10
C TYR A 105 10.42 4.62 25.01
N ASP A 106 9.51 4.00 25.75
CA ASP A 106 9.76 2.80 26.54
C ASP A 106 9.11 1.59 25.88
N ALA A 107 9.96 0.74 25.28
CA ALA A 107 9.54 -0.49 24.60
C ALA A 107 9.07 -1.58 25.57
N ARG A 108 9.41 -1.51 26.87
CA ARG A 108 8.97 -2.51 27.86
C ARG A 108 7.53 -2.29 28.26
N THR A 109 7.12 -1.03 28.39
CA THR A 109 5.78 -0.63 28.81
C THR A 109 4.88 -0.21 27.64
N ASN A 110 5.42 -0.14 26.42
CA ASN A 110 4.74 0.42 25.25
C ASN A 110 4.20 1.82 25.55
N GLU A 111 5.09 2.69 26.02
CA GLU A 111 4.78 4.07 26.34
C GLU A 111 5.64 5.02 25.52
N ARG A 112 5.02 6.05 24.96
CA ARG A 112 5.71 7.09 24.19
C ARG A 112 5.25 8.46 24.66
N TYR A 113 6.21 9.34 24.85
CA TYR A 113 5.99 10.73 25.21
C TYR A 113 6.29 11.59 24.00
N CYS A 114 5.38 12.51 23.70
CA CYS A 114 5.44 13.37 22.53
C CYS A 114 5.15 14.82 22.93
N MET A 115 5.65 15.77 22.14
CA MET A 115 5.28 17.17 22.21
C MET A 115 4.95 17.72 20.82
N ALA A 116 4.15 18.79 20.78
CA ALA A 116 3.81 19.50 19.54
C ALA A 116 3.26 20.89 19.85
N ILE A 117 3.11 21.71 18.80
CA ILE A 117 2.30 22.91 18.80
C ILE A 117 0.90 22.57 18.26
N ALA A 118 -0.12 22.80 19.07
CA ALA A 118 -1.52 22.64 18.71
C ALA A 118 -2.12 23.99 18.33
N THR A 119 -2.62 24.09 17.10
CA THR A 119 -3.41 25.25 16.66
C THR A 119 -4.86 24.99 16.98
N LEU A 120 -5.40 25.74 17.95
CA LEU A 120 -6.79 25.66 18.37
C LEU A 120 -7.57 26.85 17.84
N ASN A 121 -8.90 26.75 17.86
CA ASN A 121 -9.78 27.91 17.63
C ASN A 121 -9.59 29.05 18.66
N ALA A 122 -8.92 28.78 19.80
CA ALA A 122 -8.56 29.75 20.83
C ALA A 122 -7.12 30.29 20.69
N GLY A 123 -6.38 29.88 19.66
CA GLY A 123 -4.97 30.24 19.44
C GLY A 123 -4.03 29.03 19.49
N GLU A 124 -2.74 29.30 19.34
CA GLU A 124 -1.68 28.27 19.36
C GLU A 124 -1.21 27.99 20.78
N ARG A 125 -0.99 26.70 21.10
CA ARG A 125 -0.44 26.26 22.39
C ARG A 125 0.48 25.06 22.24
N GLY A 126 1.59 25.07 22.97
CA GLY A 126 2.44 23.88 23.14
C GLY A 126 1.73 22.84 24.01
N ILE A 127 1.64 21.61 23.52
CA ILE A 127 1.06 20.48 24.24
C ILE A 127 2.05 19.34 24.35
N ASN A 128 1.89 18.53 25.39
CA ASN A 128 2.56 17.24 25.50
C ASN A 128 1.52 16.14 25.68
N TRP A 129 1.83 14.94 25.19
CA TRP A 129 0.97 13.80 25.43
C TRP A 129 1.75 12.52 25.68
N ARG A 130 1.14 11.64 26.46
CA ARG A 130 1.57 10.28 26.70
C ARG A 130 0.66 9.34 25.93
N LEU A 131 1.26 8.56 25.03
CA LEU A 131 0.65 7.45 24.33
C LEU A 131 1.00 6.16 25.07
N TYR A 132 0.01 5.33 25.39
CA TYR A 132 0.24 4.08 26.12
C TYR A 132 -0.79 3.02 25.71
N GLN A 133 -0.39 1.75 25.78
CA GLN A 133 -1.28 0.62 25.48
C GLN A 133 -1.71 -0.10 26.76
N ARG A 134 -3.02 -0.39 26.91
CA ARG A 134 -3.55 -1.18 28.03
C ARG A 134 -4.62 -2.15 27.55
N GLY A 135 -4.37 -3.45 27.73
CA GLY A 135 -5.31 -4.50 27.32
C GLY A 135 -5.59 -4.51 25.81
N GLY A 136 -4.56 -4.26 24.99
CA GLY A 136 -4.67 -4.18 23.53
C GLY A 136 -5.15 -2.82 23.00
N ASN A 137 -5.78 -2.00 23.84
CA ASN A 137 -6.30 -0.68 23.46
C ASN A 137 -5.23 0.40 23.59
N LEU A 138 -5.24 1.35 22.66
CA LEU A 138 -4.34 2.50 22.62
C LEU A 138 -5.02 3.71 23.29
N PHE A 139 -4.30 4.37 24.18
CA PHE A 139 -4.80 5.53 24.92
C PHE A 139 -3.84 6.70 24.80
N VAL A 140 -4.41 7.90 24.84
CA VAL A 140 -3.68 9.17 24.84
C VAL A 140 -4.09 9.98 26.05
N LYS A 141 -3.12 10.54 26.77
CA LYS A 141 -3.32 11.55 27.80
C LYS A 141 -2.58 12.82 27.41
N VAL A 142 -3.34 13.88 27.11
CA VAL A 142 -2.81 15.21 26.74
C VAL A 142 -2.69 16.08 28.00
N ASN A 143 -1.59 16.83 28.13
CA ASN A 143 -1.44 17.91 29.10
C ASN A 143 -1.01 19.20 28.40
N GLY A 144 -1.24 20.35 29.06
CA GLY A 144 -0.95 21.69 28.51
C GLY A 144 -2.16 22.42 27.90
N LEU A 145 -3.38 22.01 28.22
CA LEU A 145 -4.65 22.63 27.78
C LEU A 145 -5.22 23.59 28.83
#